data_AF-A0AAW2WTZ5-F1
#
_entry.id   AF-A0AAW2WTZ5-F1
#
_cell.length_a   1.000
_cell.length_b   1.000
_cell.length_c   1.000
_cell.angle_alpha   90.00
_cell.angle_beta   90.00
_cell.angle_gamma   90.00
#
_symmetry.space_group_name_H-M   'P 1'
#
loop_
_entity.id
_entity.type
_entity.pdbx_description
1 polymer ?
#
loop_
_entity_poly.entity_id
_entity_poly.type
_entity_poly.pdbx_seq_one_letter_code
_entity_poly.pdbx_strand_id
1 'polypeptide(L)'
;MALFDIEEDRAPGSDGFSSGFYKAAWPIVGKEVTKAVLDFFGTGRLLKQVNATLLSLIPKVSAPNLVADFRPISCCNVLYKIISKLMVLRIRAILGKLVSPSQNAFVPGRKIGDNILLAQELFSGYNQVRLPPRCALKVDLRKAYDTVEWDFLLATLPLFGFPAVFIGRIEECVTSTHFLFVLMVIHMVTLLGPEDCGKGTPCPLTCLC
;
A
#
# COMPACT_ATOMS: atom_id res chain seq x y z
N MET A 1 14.14 -13.65 -0.35
CA MET A 1 14.03 -12.69 0.78
C MET A 1 13.25 -11.47 0.28
N ALA A 2 12.35 -10.90 1.09
CA ALA A 2 11.37 -9.89 0.66
C ALA A 2 11.98 -8.65 -0.05
N LEU A 3 13.23 -8.29 0.27
CA LEU A 3 13.98 -7.21 -0.42
C LEU A 3 14.14 -7.47 -1.92
N PHE A 4 14.45 -8.70 -2.33
CA PHE A 4 14.73 -9.02 -3.74
C PHE A 4 13.49 -8.95 -4.62
N ASP A 5 12.30 -9.08 -4.02
CA ASP A 5 11.01 -8.92 -4.68
C ASP A 5 10.57 -7.44 -4.76
N ILE A 6 11.36 -6.49 -4.24
CA ILE A 6 11.12 -5.06 -4.38
C ILE A 6 11.92 -4.58 -5.59
N GLU A 7 11.29 -3.92 -6.54
CA GLU A 7 11.95 -3.36 -7.73
C GLU A 7 12.99 -2.30 -7.33
N GLU A 8 14.08 -2.20 -8.10
CA GLU A 8 15.26 -1.39 -7.75
C GLU A 8 15.09 0.11 -8.01
N ASP A 9 14.22 0.45 -8.96
CA ASP A 9 13.93 1.79 -9.46
C ASP A 9 12.81 2.50 -8.66
N ARG A 10 12.59 2.06 -7.42
CA ARG A 10 11.62 2.68 -6.51
C ARG A 10 12.27 3.85 -5.77
N ALA A 11 11.55 4.97 -5.69
CA ALA A 11 12.00 6.15 -4.98
C ALA A 11 12.42 5.81 -3.52
N PRO A 12 13.56 6.33 -3.06
CA PRO A 12 14.01 6.16 -1.68
C PRO A 12 13.08 6.88 -0.71
N GLY A 13 13.16 6.51 0.57
CA GLY A 13 12.46 7.25 1.61
C GLY A 13 13.26 8.48 2.05
N SER A 14 13.01 8.96 3.27
CA SER A 14 13.73 10.11 3.84
C SER A 14 15.22 9.83 4.08
N ASP A 15 15.62 8.57 4.11
CA ASP A 15 17.02 8.14 4.29
C ASP A 15 17.86 8.22 3.02
N GLY A 16 17.25 8.43 1.85
CA GLY A 16 17.93 8.51 0.56
C GLY A 16 18.40 7.18 -0.02
N PHE A 17 18.15 6.04 0.63
CA PHE A 17 18.61 4.73 0.16
C PHE A 17 17.51 3.97 -0.61
N SER A 18 17.80 3.63 -1.87
CA SER A 18 16.89 2.85 -2.72
C SER A 18 17.04 1.35 -2.47
N SER A 19 16.08 0.56 -2.95
CA SER A 19 16.15 -0.91 -2.96
C SER A 19 17.36 -1.41 -3.76
N GLY A 20 17.72 -0.73 -4.86
CA GLY A 20 18.93 -1.03 -5.64
C GLY A 20 20.21 -0.95 -4.80
N PHE A 21 20.35 0.10 -3.96
CA PHE A 21 21.47 0.21 -3.02
C PHE A 21 21.55 -0.99 -2.08
N TYR A 22 20.43 -1.36 -1.44
CA TYR A 22 20.42 -2.48 -0.49
C TYR A 22 20.73 -3.83 -1.15
N LYS A 23 20.31 -4.04 -2.39
CA LYS A 23 20.64 -5.27 -3.14
C LYS A 23 22.11 -5.32 -3.54
N ALA A 24 22.66 -4.22 -4.04
CA ALA A 24 24.06 -4.13 -4.43
C ALA A 24 25.00 -4.25 -3.20
N ALA A 25 24.66 -3.59 -2.10
CA ALA A 25 25.43 -3.61 -0.86
C ALA A 25 25.05 -4.78 0.07
N TRP A 26 24.25 -5.75 -0.39
CA TRP A 26 23.76 -6.86 0.44
C TRP A 26 24.86 -7.64 1.20
N PRO A 27 26.04 -7.91 0.61
CA PRO A 27 27.13 -8.57 1.34
C PRO A 27 27.64 -7.79 2.56
N ILE A 28 27.43 -6.46 2.57
CA ILE A 28 27.90 -5.55 3.61
C ILE A 28 26.80 -5.30 4.65
N VAL A 29 25.59 -4.92 4.22
CA VAL A 29 24.51 -4.47 5.12
C VAL A 29 23.48 -5.55 5.45
N GLY A 30 23.55 -6.71 4.80
CA GLY A 30 22.49 -7.71 4.84
C GLY A 30 22.28 -8.33 6.22
N LYS A 31 23.35 -8.45 7.03
CA LYS A 31 23.27 -8.97 8.40
C LYS A 31 22.51 -8.01 9.31
N GLU A 32 22.83 -6.73 9.21
CA GLU A 32 22.24 -5.64 10.00
C GLU A 32 20.78 -5.44 9.64
N VAL A 33 20.47 -5.42 8.33
CA VAL A 33 19.08 -5.35 7.83
C VAL A 33 18.26 -6.52 8.34
N THR A 34 18.80 -7.75 8.26
CA THR A 34 18.10 -8.94 8.75
C THR A 34 17.88 -8.87 10.25
N LYS A 35 18.89 -8.46 11.02
CA LYS A 35 18.79 -8.28 12.47
C LYS A 35 17.72 -7.25 12.83
N ALA A 36 17.68 -6.11 12.15
CA ALA A 36 16.69 -5.06 12.40
C ALA A 36 15.25 -5.55 12.10
N VAL A 37 15.06 -6.29 11.00
CA VAL A 37 13.75 -6.88 10.67
C VAL A 37 13.34 -7.92 11.72
N LEU A 38 14.26 -8.79 12.14
CA LEU A 38 13.98 -9.80 13.17
C LEU A 38 13.67 -9.15 14.52
N ASP A 39 14.38 -8.09 14.89
CA ASP A 39 14.14 -7.32 16.11
C ASP A 39 12.73 -6.73 16.14
N PHE A 40 12.27 -6.12 15.04
CA PHE A 40 10.88 -5.66 14.92
C PHE A 40 9.87 -6.80 15.13
N PHE A 41 10.08 -7.96 14.52
CA PHE A 41 9.18 -9.09 14.72
C PHE A 41 9.31 -9.72 16.12
N GLY A 42 10.43 -9.55 16.82
CA GLY A 42 10.61 -9.99 18.20
C GLY A 42 9.97 -9.06 19.23
N THR A 43 10.19 -7.76 19.09
CA THR A 43 9.80 -6.73 20.08
C THR A 43 8.47 -6.06 19.77
N GLY A 44 8.06 -6.04 18.49
CA GLY A 44 6.92 -5.27 18.02
C GLY A 44 7.14 -3.76 17.97
N ARG A 45 8.38 -3.28 18.13
CA ARG A 45 8.72 -1.86 18.15
C ARG A 45 9.46 -1.44 16.90
N LEU A 46 9.12 -0.26 16.36
CA LEU A 46 9.73 0.29 15.17
C LEU A 46 10.50 1.58 15.51
N LEU A 47 11.72 1.71 15.00
CA LEU A 47 12.44 2.98 15.10
C LEU A 47 11.70 4.06 14.31
N LYS A 48 11.44 5.21 14.92
CA LYS A 48 10.71 6.33 14.29
C LYS A 48 11.30 6.75 12.95
N GLN A 49 12.63 6.72 12.84
CA GLN A 49 13.36 7.04 11.62
C GLN A 49 13.06 6.04 10.50
N VAL A 50 12.80 4.78 10.82
CA VAL A 50 12.47 3.75 9.84
C VAL A 50 11.06 3.96 9.27
N ASN A 51 10.13 4.46 10.08
CA ASN A 51 8.77 4.81 9.65
C ASN A 51 8.60 6.26 9.17
N ALA A 52 9.73 6.96 8.95
CA ALA A 52 9.69 8.28 8.34
C ALA A 52 9.31 8.14 6.87
N THR A 53 8.24 8.82 6.47
CA THR A 53 7.68 8.79 5.13
C THR A 53 7.82 10.15 4.48
N LEU A 54 8.48 10.18 3.33
CA LEU A 54 8.60 11.37 2.52
C LEU A 54 7.34 11.51 1.66
N LEU A 55 6.59 12.60 1.83
CA LEU A 55 5.42 12.90 1.01
C LEU A 55 5.83 13.77 -0.18
N SER A 56 5.85 13.16 -1.37
CA SER A 56 6.11 13.84 -2.64
C SER A 56 4.80 14.21 -3.33
N LEU A 57 4.68 15.45 -3.80
CA LEU A 57 3.48 15.95 -4.48
C LEU A 57 3.71 15.95 -5.99
N ILE A 58 3.00 15.06 -6.71
CA ILE A 58 3.06 14.98 -8.18
C ILE A 58 1.90 15.75 -8.79
N PRO A 59 2.13 16.71 -9.70
CA PRO A 59 1.05 17.45 -10.35
C PRO A 59 0.22 16.54 -11.25
N LYS A 60 -1.11 16.64 -11.16
CA LYS A 60 -2.07 15.95 -12.05
C LYS A 60 -2.36 16.74 -13.33
N VAL A 61 -2.12 18.04 -13.30
CA VAL A 61 -2.40 18.99 -14.39
C VAL A 61 -1.17 19.86 -14.64
N SER A 62 -1.07 20.45 -15.83
CA SER A 62 0.08 21.24 -16.27
C SER A 62 0.35 22.49 -15.43
N ALA A 63 -0.70 23.11 -14.89
CA ALA A 63 -0.60 24.31 -14.05
C ALA A 63 -1.42 24.12 -12.77
N PRO A 64 -0.87 23.40 -11.76
CA PRO A 64 -1.58 23.13 -10.52
C PRO A 64 -1.68 24.41 -9.69
N ASN A 65 -2.90 24.79 -9.30
CA ASN A 65 -3.16 25.98 -8.47
C ASN A 65 -3.74 25.61 -7.10
N LEU A 66 -4.30 24.40 -6.98
CA LEU A 66 -4.93 23.89 -5.76
C LEU A 66 -4.18 22.67 -5.24
N VAL A 67 -4.21 22.44 -3.93
CA VAL A 67 -3.67 21.21 -3.32
C VAL A 67 -4.32 19.94 -3.91
N ALA A 68 -5.58 20.03 -4.32
CA ALA A 68 -6.32 18.95 -4.97
C ALA A 68 -5.74 18.54 -6.34
N ASP A 69 -5.00 19.45 -7.00
CA ASP A 69 -4.34 19.23 -8.28
C ASP A 69 -3.09 18.39 -8.15
N PHE A 70 -2.63 18.12 -6.92
CA PHE A 70 -1.52 17.23 -6.64
C PHE A 70 -2.00 15.84 -6.25
N ARG A 71 -1.21 14.84 -6.61
CA ARG A 71 -1.27 13.49 -6.10
C ARG A 71 -0.16 13.32 -5.06
N PRO A 72 -0.49 13.15 -3.78
CA PRO A 72 0.51 12.79 -2.79
C PRO A 72 0.99 11.36 -3.05
N ILE A 73 2.30 11.15 -2.98
CA ILE A 73 2.96 9.85 -2.99
C ILE A 73 3.78 9.72 -1.72
N SER A 74 3.49 8.66 -0.98
CA SER A 74 4.21 8.30 0.24
C SER A 74 5.42 7.45 -0.08
N CYS A 75 6.62 8.02 0.01
CA CYS A 75 7.89 7.33 -0.17
C CYS A 75 8.43 6.86 1.18
N CYS A 76 8.19 5.59 1.49
CA CYS A 76 8.67 4.95 2.71
C CYS A 76 10.13 4.45 2.58
N ASN A 77 10.87 4.39 3.70
CA ASN A 77 12.21 3.77 3.74
C ASN A 77 12.16 2.28 3.37
N VAL A 78 13.21 1.78 2.74
CA VAL A 78 13.26 0.38 2.23
C VAL A 78 13.14 -0.63 3.36
N LEU A 79 13.73 -0.35 4.53
CA LEU A 79 13.61 -1.22 5.69
C LEU A 79 12.15 -1.40 6.13
N TYR A 80 11.36 -0.32 6.14
CA TYR A 80 9.92 -0.40 6.40
C TYR A 80 9.15 -1.11 5.28
N LYS A 81 9.53 -0.90 4.01
CA LYS A 81 8.97 -1.64 2.87
C LYS A 81 9.19 -3.16 3.01
N ILE A 82 10.34 -3.60 3.54
CA ILE A 82 10.60 -5.02 3.83
C ILE A 82 9.66 -5.53 4.93
N ILE A 83 9.56 -4.83 6.05
CA ILE A 83 8.72 -5.20 7.20
C ILE A 83 7.25 -5.32 6.78
N SER A 84 6.72 -4.27 6.16
CA SER A 84 5.34 -4.23 5.66
C SER A 84 5.07 -5.34 4.64
N LYS A 85 5.99 -5.59 3.70
CA LYS A 85 5.86 -6.70 2.74
C LYS A 85 5.78 -8.07 3.43
N LEU A 86 6.58 -8.31 4.46
CA LEU A 86 6.51 -9.56 5.23
C LEU A 86 5.17 -9.71 5.96
N MET A 87 4.60 -8.64 6.48
CA MET A 87 3.26 -8.66 7.08
C MET A 87 2.17 -8.93 6.04
N VAL A 88 2.24 -8.28 4.88
CA VAL A 88 1.33 -8.51 3.73
C VAL A 88 1.37 -9.96 3.28
N LEU A 89 2.55 -10.56 3.16
CA LEU A 89 2.68 -11.96 2.75
C LEU A 89 1.97 -12.91 3.73
N ARG A 90 1.96 -12.60 5.03
CA ARG A 90 1.22 -13.39 6.04
C ARG A 90 -0.29 -13.22 5.90
N ILE A 91 -0.79 -11.99 5.70
CA ILE A 91 -2.23 -11.74 5.51
C ILE A 91 -2.71 -12.36 4.19
N ARG A 92 -1.92 -12.21 3.12
CA ARG A 92 -2.19 -12.74 1.78
C ARG A 92 -2.47 -14.25 1.80
N ALA A 93 -1.81 -15.00 2.68
CA ALA A 93 -2.01 -16.45 2.81
C ALA A 93 -3.41 -16.84 3.34
N ILE A 94 -4.07 -15.94 4.09
CA ILE A 94 -5.38 -16.18 4.68
C ILE A 94 -6.49 -15.32 4.06
N LEU A 95 -6.12 -14.31 3.26
CA LEU A 95 -7.05 -13.31 2.71
C LEU A 95 -8.27 -13.93 2.01
N GLY A 96 -8.06 -15.00 1.22
CA GLY A 96 -9.14 -15.67 0.51
C GLY A 96 -10.21 -16.33 1.40
N LYS A 97 -9.92 -16.56 2.69
CA LYS A 97 -10.88 -17.05 3.70
C LYS A 97 -11.58 -15.91 4.45
N LEU A 98 -10.99 -14.73 4.46
CA LEU A 98 -11.51 -13.55 5.17
C LEU A 98 -12.50 -12.76 4.32
N VAL A 99 -12.29 -12.74 2.99
CA VAL A 99 -13.09 -11.94 2.06
C VAL A 99 -14.08 -12.77 1.27
N SER A 100 -15.25 -12.19 1.00
CA SER A 100 -16.32 -12.81 0.20
C SER A 100 -15.78 -13.32 -1.15
N PRO A 101 -16.31 -14.44 -1.69
CA PRO A 101 -15.99 -14.91 -3.04
C PRO A 101 -16.19 -13.84 -4.13
N SER A 102 -17.10 -12.88 -3.92
CA SER A 102 -17.36 -11.79 -4.86
C SER A 102 -16.28 -10.69 -4.88
N GLN A 103 -15.34 -10.70 -3.92
CA GLN A 103 -14.25 -9.71 -3.87
C GLN A 103 -13.05 -10.19 -4.70
N ASN A 104 -12.98 -9.80 -5.98
CA ASN A 104 -11.91 -10.24 -6.87
C ASN A 104 -10.65 -9.35 -6.88
N ALA A 105 -10.76 -8.08 -6.47
CA ALA A 105 -9.62 -7.17 -6.44
C ALA A 105 -8.65 -7.52 -5.30
N PHE A 106 -7.33 -7.43 -5.58
CA PHE A 106 -6.24 -7.64 -4.62
C PHE A 106 -6.17 -9.03 -3.95
N VAL A 107 -6.98 -9.99 -4.40
CA VAL A 107 -6.94 -11.38 -3.92
C VAL A 107 -6.17 -12.25 -4.92
N PRO A 108 -5.12 -12.97 -4.49
CA PRO A 108 -4.36 -13.84 -5.37
C PRO A 108 -5.23 -14.92 -6.00
N GLY A 109 -5.04 -15.16 -7.30
CA GLY A 109 -5.77 -16.20 -8.04
C GLY A 109 -7.16 -15.78 -8.53
N ARG A 110 -7.67 -14.60 -8.13
CA ARG A 110 -8.92 -14.03 -8.65
C ARG A 110 -8.63 -13.06 -9.79
N LYS A 111 -9.41 -13.10 -10.87
CA LYS A 111 -9.20 -12.25 -12.05
C LYS A 111 -10.27 -11.18 -12.15
N ILE A 112 -9.92 -10.03 -12.72
CA ILE A 112 -10.89 -8.95 -12.97
C ILE A 112 -12.00 -9.39 -13.97
N GLY A 113 -11.70 -10.33 -14.85
CA GLY A 113 -12.68 -10.92 -15.78
C GLY A 113 -13.83 -11.62 -15.06
N ASP A 114 -13.59 -12.21 -13.89
CA ASP A 114 -14.63 -12.90 -13.11
C ASP A 114 -15.69 -11.89 -12.63
N ASN A 115 -15.29 -10.66 -12.28
CA ASN A 115 -16.23 -9.58 -11.97
C ASN A 115 -17.05 -9.13 -13.17
N ILE A 116 -16.44 -9.12 -14.37
CA ILE A 116 -17.14 -8.72 -15.60
C ILE A 116 -18.22 -9.75 -15.93
N LEU A 117 -17.91 -11.04 -15.85
CA LEU A 117 -18.87 -12.13 -16.06
C LEU A 117 -20.00 -12.07 -15.02
N LEU A 118 -19.67 -11.93 -13.74
CA LEU A 118 -20.67 -11.79 -12.68
C LEU A 118 -21.58 -10.57 -12.92
N ALA A 119 -21.01 -9.43 -13.32
CA ALA A 119 -21.81 -8.26 -13.66
C ALA A 119 -22.74 -8.53 -14.86
N GLN A 120 -22.23 -9.15 -15.93
CA GLN A 120 -23.05 -9.50 -17.10
C GLN A 120 -24.23 -10.41 -16.73
N GLU A 121 -24.02 -11.40 -15.85
CA GLU A 121 -25.09 -12.25 -15.34
C GLU A 121 -26.10 -11.47 -14.49
N LEU A 122 -25.64 -10.61 -13.56
CA LEU A 122 -26.51 -9.78 -12.72
C LEU A 122 -27.36 -8.79 -13.54
N PHE A 123 -26.80 -8.24 -14.62
CA PHE A 123 -27.49 -7.34 -15.54
C PHE A 123 -28.22 -8.07 -16.69
N SER A 124 -28.22 -9.41 -16.70
CA SER A 124 -28.93 -10.17 -17.71
C SER A 124 -30.43 -9.95 -17.60
N GLY A 125 -31.06 -9.58 -18.72
CA GLY A 125 -32.48 -9.27 -18.79
C GLY A 125 -32.89 -7.99 -18.06
N TYR A 126 -31.94 -7.14 -17.63
CA TYR A 126 -32.24 -5.93 -16.86
C TYR A 126 -33.20 -4.97 -17.58
N ASN A 127 -33.15 -4.91 -18.91
CA ASN A 127 -34.03 -4.08 -19.75
C ASN A 127 -35.31 -4.80 -20.21
N GLN A 128 -35.60 -6.02 -19.74
CA GLN A 128 -36.78 -6.76 -20.16
C GLN A 128 -38.02 -6.30 -19.40
N VAL A 129 -38.97 -5.71 -20.14
CA VAL A 129 -40.25 -5.18 -19.62
C VAL A 129 -41.11 -6.24 -18.92
N ARG A 130 -40.92 -7.53 -19.23
CA ARG A 130 -41.66 -8.65 -18.62
C ARG A 130 -41.12 -9.06 -17.24
N LEU A 131 -39.95 -8.58 -16.84
CA LEU A 131 -39.35 -8.89 -15.55
C LEU A 131 -39.71 -7.82 -14.51
N PRO A 132 -39.68 -8.16 -13.21
CA PRO A 132 -39.88 -7.18 -12.15
C PRO A 132 -38.89 -6.00 -12.26
N PRO A 133 -39.28 -4.79 -11.83
CA PRO A 133 -38.38 -3.63 -11.80
C PRO A 133 -37.10 -3.93 -11.01
N ARG A 134 -35.95 -3.53 -11.55
CA ARG A 134 -34.63 -3.72 -10.94
C ARG A 134 -33.94 -2.37 -10.77
N CYS A 135 -33.11 -2.26 -9.74
CA CYS A 135 -32.21 -1.12 -9.55
C CYS A 135 -30.78 -1.64 -9.32
N ALA A 136 -29.80 -0.84 -9.71
CA ALA A 136 -28.40 -1.10 -9.43
C ALA A 136 -27.83 0.08 -8.65
N LEU A 137 -27.19 -0.20 -7.53
CA LEU A 137 -26.54 0.79 -6.70
C LEU A 137 -25.02 0.68 -6.88
N LYS A 138 -24.41 1.76 -7.36
CA LYS A 138 -22.95 1.89 -7.42
C LYS A 138 -22.49 2.80 -6.29
N VAL A 139 -21.71 2.26 -5.37
CA VAL A 139 -21.07 3.00 -4.28
C VAL A 139 -19.58 3.13 -4.58
N ASP A 140 -19.05 4.35 -4.52
CA ASP A 140 -17.63 4.64 -4.70
C ASP A 140 -17.11 5.43 -3.50
N LEU A 141 -15.98 4.98 -2.93
CA LEU A 141 -15.40 5.60 -1.74
C LEU A 141 -14.35 6.63 -2.14
N ARG A 142 -14.61 7.89 -1.82
CA ARG A 142 -13.67 8.98 -2.07
C ARG A 142 -12.42 8.77 -1.22
N LYS A 143 -11.26 8.64 -1.88
CA LYS A 143 -9.94 8.49 -1.24
C LYS A 143 -9.92 7.38 -0.17
N ALA A 144 -10.41 6.20 -0.51
CA ALA A 144 -10.59 5.09 0.44
C ALA A 144 -9.39 4.86 1.39
N TYR A 145 -8.15 4.94 0.88
CA TYR A 145 -6.95 4.76 1.71
C TYR A 145 -6.63 5.93 2.64
N ASP A 146 -7.04 7.15 2.29
CA ASP A 146 -6.79 8.35 3.11
C ASP A 146 -7.88 8.54 4.19
N THR A 147 -8.99 7.79 4.10
CA THR A 147 -10.18 7.96 4.94
C THR A 147 -10.41 6.82 5.93
N VAL A 148 -9.53 5.82 5.97
CA VAL A 148 -9.59 4.73 6.96
C VAL A 148 -9.23 5.28 8.35
N GLU A 149 -10.11 5.04 9.31
CA GLU A 149 -9.86 5.32 10.72
C GLU A 149 -9.07 4.17 11.36
N TRP A 150 -8.00 4.51 12.09
CA TRP A 150 -7.14 3.50 12.73
C TRP A 150 -7.87 2.71 13.82
N ASP A 151 -8.73 3.37 14.61
CA ASP A 151 -9.51 2.71 15.65
C ASP A 151 -10.46 1.67 15.05
N PHE A 152 -11.10 1.98 13.92
CA PHE A 152 -11.92 1.04 13.17
C PHE A 152 -11.11 -0.15 12.65
N LEU A 153 -9.93 0.10 12.07
CA LEU A 153 -9.03 -0.96 11.60
C LEU A 153 -8.63 -1.90 12.75
N LEU A 154 -8.19 -1.34 13.88
CA LEU A 154 -7.73 -2.09 15.04
C LEU A 154 -8.88 -2.84 15.75
N ALA A 155 -10.10 -2.30 15.74
CA ALA A 155 -11.28 -3.00 16.23
C ALA A 155 -11.71 -4.17 15.32
N THR A 156 -11.41 -4.10 14.03
CA THR A 156 -11.82 -5.10 13.04
C THR A 156 -10.89 -6.33 13.01
N LEU A 157 -9.59 -6.15 13.25
CA LEU A 157 -8.62 -7.25 13.21
C LEU A 157 -8.90 -8.39 14.22
N PRO A 158 -9.31 -8.14 15.48
CA PRO A 158 -9.72 -9.19 16.40
C PRO A 158 -10.92 -10.00 15.89
N LEU A 159 -11.88 -9.35 15.21
CA LEU A 159 -13.08 -10.00 14.67
C LEU A 159 -12.74 -10.98 13.54
N PHE A 160 -11.68 -10.69 12.78
CA PHE A 160 -11.12 -11.62 11.79
C PHE A 160 -10.20 -12.69 12.39
N GLY A 161 -10.02 -12.72 13.72
CA GLY A 161 -9.23 -13.72 14.42
C GLY A 161 -7.72 -13.50 14.36
N PHE A 162 -7.26 -12.28 14.08
CA PHE A 162 -5.82 -11.99 14.11
C PHE A 162 -5.26 -12.06 15.55
N PRO A 163 -4.10 -12.70 15.77
CA PRO A 163 -3.47 -12.74 17.09
C PRO A 163 -3.09 -11.34 17.59
N ALA A 164 -3.24 -11.08 18.89
CA ALA A 164 -2.91 -9.78 19.51
C ALA A 164 -1.49 -9.30 19.18
N VAL A 165 -0.52 -10.21 19.13
CA VAL A 165 0.88 -9.90 18.76
C VAL A 165 0.98 -9.37 17.31
N PHE A 166 0.16 -9.87 16.40
CA PHE A 166 0.14 -9.38 15.02
C PHE A 166 -0.57 -8.03 14.91
N ILE A 167 -1.65 -7.84 15.67
CA ILE A 167 -2.39 -6.58 15.77
C ILE A 167 -1.48 -5.48 16.30
N GLY A 168 -0.74 -5.72 17.39
CA GLY A 168 0.20 -4.75 17.95
C GLY A 168 1.31 -4.33 16.95
N ARG A 169 1.73 -5.23 16.05
CA ARG A 169 2.67 -4.88 14.97
C ARG A 169 2.01 -4.00 13.89
N ILE A 170 0.73 -4.21 13.59
CA ILE A 170 -0.02 -3.32 12.68
C ILE A 170 -0.20 -1.95 13.32
N GLU A 171 -0.62 -1.93 14.59
CA GLU A 171 -0.78 -0.72 15.39
C GLU A 171 0.50 0.11 15.42
N GLU A 172 1.65 -0.50 15.72
CA GLU A 172 2.95 0.19 15.72
C GLU A 172 3.25 0.77 14.32
N CYS A 173 3.00 0.04 13.24
CA CYS A 173 3.23 0.51 11.87
C CYS A 173 2.36 1.71 11.49
N VAL A 174 1.08 1.73 11.86
CA VAL A 174 0.16 2.80 11.46
C VAL A 174 0.26 4.03 12.36
N THR A 175 0.51 3.86 13.67
CA THR A 175 0.53 4.96 14.63
C THR A 175 1.88 5.67 14.76
N SER A 176 3.00 5.01 14.43
CA SER A 176 4.35 5.61 14.53
C SER A 176 4.79 6.40 13.29
N THR A 177 3.92 6.54 12.29
CA THR A 177 4.28 7.17 11.01
C THR A 177 4.55 8.65 11.18
N HIS A 178 5.69 9.12 10.68
CA HIS A 178 6.03 10.54 10.63
C HIS A 178 6.17 11.00 9.17
N PHE A 179 5.49 12.09 8.80
CA PHE A 179 5.53 12.62 7.44
C PHE A 179 6.48 13.81 7.32
N LEU A 180 7.35 13.78 6.31
CA LEU A 180 8.12 14.94 5.86
C LEU A 180 7.58 15.40 4.50
N PHE A 181 7.23 16.68 4.38
CA PHE A 181 6.73 17.25 3.14
C PHE A 181 7.88 17.76 2.28
N VAL A 182 7.96 17.29 1.03
CA VAL A 182 8.88 17.84 0.03
C VAL A 182 8.08 18.28 -1.19
N LEU A 183 8.11 19.58 -1.45
CA LEU A 183 7.57 20.16 -2.66
C LEU A 183 8.63 20.02 -3.76
N MET A 184 8.45 19.09 -4.70
CA MET A 184 9.28 19.03 -5.89
C MET A 184 8.92 20.19 -6.83
N VAL A 185 9.40 21.39 -6.52
CA VAL A 185 9.30 22.55 -7.40
C VAL A 185 10.38 22.42 -8.48
N ILE A 186 10.09 21.67 -9.54
CA ILE A 186 10.55 21.80 -10.95
C ILE A 186 12.07 21.87 -11.25
N HIS A 187 12.98 22.07 -10.30
CA HIS A 187 14.42 22.21 -10.56
C HIS A 187 15.22 20.90 -10.41
N MET A 188 14.55 19.75 -10.58
CA MET A 188 15.18 18.42 -10.61
C MET A 188 14.66 17.56 -11.76
N VAL A 189 14.14 18.18 -12.83
CA VAL A 189 13.82 17.46 -14.08
C VAL A 189 15.10 16.98 -14.80
N THR A 190 16.29 17.44 -14.39
CA THR A 190 17.56 17.03 -15.01
C THR A 190 18.20 15.78 -14.40
N LEU A 191 17.79 15.31 -13.21
CA LEU A 191 18.43 14.15 -12.54
C LEU A 191 17.56 12.89 -12.44
N LEU A 192 16.24 12.99 -12.62
CA LEU A 192 15.34 11.84 -12.72
C LEU A 192 14.58 11.97 -14.04
N GLY A 193 14.83 11.04 -14.95
CA GLY A 193 14.21 11.04 -16.27
C GLY A 193 12.68 10.98 -16.19
N PRO A 194 11.98 11.39 -17.26
CA PRO A 194 10.51 11.43 -17.31
C PRO A 194 9.81 10.08 -17.04
N GLU A 195 10.54 8.95 -17.04
CA GLU A 195 9.99 7.61 -16.80
C GLU A 195 9.83 7.24 -15.32
N ASP A 196 10.43 7.97 -14.38
CA ASP A 196 10.38 7.63 -12.94
C ASP A 196 9.21 8.28 -12.18
N CYS A 197 8.50 9.22 -12.81
CA CYS A 197 7.39 9.98 -12.22
C CYS A 197 6.15 9.11 -11.87
N GLY A 198 6.08 7.87 -12.39
CA GLY A 198 5.00 6.91 -12.12
C GLY A 198 5.34 5.80 -11.12
N LYS A 199 6.57 5.73 -10.60
CA LYS A 199 7.07 4.54 -9.87
C LYS A 199 6.90 4.61 -8.35
N GLY A 200 6.12 5.56 -7.83
CA GLY A 200 5.72 5.58 -6.43
C GLY A 200 4.65 4.53 -6.14
N THR A 201 5.01 3.37 -5.60
CA THR A 201 4.03 2.42 -5.05
C THR A 201 3.58 2.90 -3.68
N PRO A 202 2.26 2.84 -3.36
CA PRO A 202 1.79 3.00 -1.99
C PRO A 202 2.52 2.00 -1.08
N CYS A 203 2.71 2.38 0.18
CA CYS A 203 3.33 1.47 1.14
C CYS A 203 2.54 0.13 1.15
N PRO A 204 3.18 -1.04 1.25
CA PRO A 204 2.50 -2.33 1.08
C PRO A 204 1.30 -2.54 2.03
N LEU A 205 1.32 -1.89 3.20
CA LEU A 205 0.23 -1.88 4.18
C LEU A 205 -1.00 -1.08 3.73
N THR A 206 -0.83 -0.01 2.96
CA THR A 206 -1.96 0.75 2.41
C THR A 206 -2.82 -0.10 1.47
N CYS A 207 -2.22 -1.05 0.73
CA CYS A 207 -2.98 -1.96 -0.15
C CYS A 207 -3.70 -3.11 0.58
N LEU A 208 -3.56 -3.22 1.90
CA LEU A 208 -4.30 -4.16 2.75
C LEU A 208 -5.52 -3.52 3.43
N CYS A 209 -5.61 -2.19 3.42
CA CYS A 209 -6.75 -1.42 3.94
C CYS A 209 -7.82 -1.27 2.86
#